data_AF-A0A2V9DIC5-F1
#
_entry.id   AF-A0A2V9DIC5-F1
#
_cell.length_a   1.000
_cell.length_b   1.000
_cell.length_c   1.000
_cell.angle_alpha   90.00
_cell.angle_beta   90.00
_cell.angle_gamma   90.00
#
_symmetry.space_group_name_H-M   'P 1'
#
loop_
_entity.id
_entity.type
_entity.pdbx_description
1 polymer ?
#
loop_
_entity_poly.entity_id
_entity_poly.type
_entity_poly.pdbx_seq_one_letter_code
_entity_poly.pdbx_strand_id
1 'polypeptide(L)' 'MQWEYFDRMVVFSETPEGMVSGLETWINGAGADGWELAGSTPLIAPNRDGVAYGTIGVHLVFKRPRVEAPEG' A
#
# COMPACT_ATOMS: atom_id res chain seq x y z
N MET A 1 25.09 -1.09 1.38
CA MET A 1 23.70 -0.94 1.83
C MET A 1 22.88 -0.45 0.65
N GLN A 2 22.05 -1.31 0.06
CA GLN A 2 21.16 -0.94 -1.03
C GLN A 2 19.75 -0.81 -0.47
N TRP A 3 19.12 0.34 -0.70
CA TRP A 3 17.71 0.53 -0.40
C TRP A 3 16.89 -0.10 -1.52
N GLU A 4 15.86 -0.84 -1.14
CA GLU A 4 14.89 -1.38 -2.09
C GLU A 4 13.59 -0.59 -1.98
N TYR A 5 12.97 -0.34 -3.13
CA TYR A 5 11.75 0.44 -3.27
C TYR A 5 10.80 -0.25 -4.25
N PHE A 6 9.52 -0.21 -3.93
CA PHE A 6 8.46 -0.48 -4.91
C PHE A 6 7.18 0.26 -4.53
N ASP A 7 6.39 0.60 -5.55
CA ASP A 7 5.05 1.14 -5.39
C ASP A 7 3.98 0.13 -5.79
N ARG A 8 2.80 0.32 -5.22
CA ARG A 8 1.60 -0.39 -5.65
C ARG A 8 0.43 0.58 -5.79
N MET A 9 -0.15 0.57 -6.97
CA MET A 9 -1.46 1.14 -7.21
C MET A 9 -2.53 0.16 -6.71
N VAL A 10 -3.39 0.65 -5.83
CA VAL A 10 -4.55 -0.09 -5.31
C VAL A 10 -5.78 0.41 -6.02
N VAL A 11 -6.56 -0.50 -6.60
CA VAL A 11 -7.82 -0.18 -7.26
C VAL A 11 -8.92 -0.90 -6.50
N PHE A 12 -9.97 -0.16 -6.14
CA PHE A 12 -11.12 -0.73 -5.46
C PHE A 12 -12.00 -1.47 -6.47
N SER A 13 -12.51 -2.62 -6.05
CA SER A 13 -13.45 -3.45 -6.78
C SER A 13 -14.81 -3.39 -6.08
N GLU A 14 -15.88 -3.32 -6.86
CA GLU A 14 -17.25 -3.33 -6.34
C GLU A 14 -17.71 -4.76 -6.07
N THR A 15 -18.31 -5.00 -4.91
CA THR A 15 -18.99 -6.25 -4.54
C THR A 15 -20.40 -5.95 -4.04
N PRO A 16 -21.30 -6.95 -3.95
CA PRO A 16 -22.64 -6.76 -3.38
C PRO A 16 -22.64 -6.20 -1.95
N GLU A 17 -21.55 -6.42 -1.20
CA GLU A 17 -21.35 -5.96 0.18
C GLU A 17 -20.70 -4.57 0.27
N GLY A 18 -20.19 -4.03 -0.85
CA GLY A 18 -19.54 -2.71 -0.92
C GLY A 18 -18.24 -2.71 -1.70
N MET A 19 -17.45 -1.64 -1.57
CA MET A 19 -16.14 -1.55 -2.25
C MET A 19 -15.04 -2.21 -1.43
N VAL A 20 -14.24 -3.05 -2.09
CA VAL A 20 -13.09 -3.76 -1.49
C VAL A 20 -11.81 -3.45 -2.26
N SER A 21 -10.69 -3.27 -1.56
CA SER A 21 -9.41 -2.89 -2.19
C SER A 21 -8.38 -4.02 -2.27
N GLY A 22 -8.55 -5.09 -1.48
CA GLY A 22 -7.54 -6.14 -1.31
C GLY A 22 -6.20 -5.67 -0.73
N LEU A 23 -6.11 -4.41 -0.28
CA LEU A 23 -4.89 -3.80 0.24
C LEU A 23 -4.37 -4.55 1.48
N GLU A 24 -5.29 -4.93 2.38
CA GLU A 24 -5.00 -5.66 3.62
C GLU A 24 -4.11 -6.88 3.39
N THR A 25 -4.46 -7.73 2.42
CA THR A 25 -3.68 -8.95 2.14
C THR A 25 -2.27 -8.62 1.67
N TRP A 26 -2.13 -7.62 0.79
CA TRP A 26 -0.83 -7.27 0.24
C TRP A 26 0.07 -6.53 1.24
N ILE A 27 -0.45 -5.53 1.96
CA ILE A 27 0.37 -4.71 2.87
C ILE A 27 0.89 -5.55 4.05
N ASN A 28 0.06 -6.47 4.55
CA ASN A 28 0.46 -7.38 5.62
C ASN A 28 1.51 -8.39 5.14
N GLY A 29 1.41 -8.88 3.90
CA GLY A 29 2.45 -9.71 3.28
C GLY A 29 3.79 -8.97 3.12
N ALA A 30 3.75 -7.74 2.61
CA ALA A 30 4.94 -6.89 2.48
C ALA A 30 5.60 -6.62 3.85
N GLY A 31 4.78 -6.34 4.88
CA GLY A 31 5.25 -6.18 6.26
C GLY A 31 5.95 -7.43 6.81
N ALA A 32 5.42 -8.62 6.53
CA ALA A 32 6.05 -9.89 6.94
C ALA A 32 7.44 -10.11 6.28
N ASP A 33 7.62 -9.61 5.05
CA ASP A 33 8.88 -9.67 4.31
C ASP A 33 9.88 -8.56 4.71
N GLY A 34 9.53 -7.75 5.72
CA GLY A 34 10.36 -6.68 6.26
C GLY A 34 10.29 -5.38 5.47
N TRP A 35 9.28 -5.21 4.61
CA TRP A 35 9.01 -3.95 3.95
C TRP A 35 8.19 -3.03 4.86
N GLU A 36 8.44 -1.73 4.76
CA GLU A 36 7.82 -0.70 5.58
C GLU A 36 7.11 0.32 4.69
N LEU A 37 5.88 0.66 5.04
CA LEU A 37 5.14 1.72 4.36
C LEU A 37 5.77 3.08 4.67
N ALA A 38 6.23 3.79 3.65
CA ALA A 38 6.80 5.13 3.80
C ALA A 38 5.84 6.25 3.37
N GLY A 39 4.83 5.95 2.54
CA GLY A 39 3.84 6.93 2.13
C GLY A 39 2.59 6.29 1.56
N SER A 40 1.45 6.96 1.73
CA SER A 40 0.19 6.59 1.08
C SER A 40 -0.45 7.86 0.55
N THR A 41 -0.83 7.83 -0.73
CA THR A 41 -1.54 8.94 -1.38
C THR A 41 -2.90 8.46 -1.86
N PRO A 42 -4.00 8.94 -1.27
CA PRO A 42 -5.33 8.62 -1.76
C PRO A 42 -5.61 9.37 -3.06
N LEU A 43 -6.13 8.66 -4.06
CA LEU A 43 -6.70 9.21 -5.29
C LEU A 43 -8.22 9.08 -5.20
N ILE A 44 -8.84 10.23 -4.97
CA ILE A 44 -10.29 10.36 -4.90
C ILE A 44 -10.77 10.84 -6.26
N ALA A 45 -11.38 9.95 -7.05
CA ALA A 45 -12.09 10.33 -8.25
C ALA A 45 -13.55 10.64 -7.89
N PRO A 46 -14.05 11.86 -8.13
CA PRO A 46 -15.47 12.14 -7.98
C PRO A 46 -16.25 11.37 -9.06
N ASN A 47 -17.35 10.72 -8.68
CA ASN A 47 -18.30 10.22 -9.67
C ASN A 47 -19.11 11.38 -10.29
N ARG A 48 -19.91 11.08 -11.31
CA ARG A 48 -20.75 12.08 -12.01
C ARG A 48 -21.69 12.87 -11.09
N ASP A 49 -22.02 12.32 -9.92
CA ASP A 49 -22.93 12.90 -8.93
C ASP A 49 -22.19 13.64 -7.80
N GLY A 50 -20.86 13.80 -7.91
CA GLY A 50 -20.03 14.48 -6.92
C GLY A 50 -19.76 13.68 -5.64
N VAL A 51 -20.16 12.40 -5.60
CA VAL A 51 -19.87 11.50 -4.49
C VAL A 51 -18.50 10.85 -4.71
N ALA A 52 -17.59 11.16 -3.79
CA ALA A 52 -16.23 10.64 -3.77
C ALA A 52 -16.19 9.24 -3.17
N TYR A 53 -16.20 8.20 -4.01
CA TYR A 53 -15.78 6.87 -3.60
C TYR A 53 -14.28 6.78 -3.88
N GLY A 54 -13.44 6.84 -2.84
CA GLY A 54 -11.98 6.76 -2.98
C GLY A 54 -11.62 5.54 -3.82
N THR A 55 -11.13 5.76 -5.04
CA THR A 55 -11.13 4.72 -6.08
C THR A 55 -9.74 4.14 -6.30
N ILE A 56 -8.70 4.93 -6.03
CA ILE A 56 -7.32 4.52 -6.26
C ILE A 56 -6.45 5.04 -5.10
N GLY A 57 -5.38 4.34 -4.74
CA GLY A 57 -4.36 4.87 -3.84
C GLY A 57 -2.99 4.35 -4.23
N VAL A 58 -1.94 5.18 -4.08
CA VAL A 58 -0.54 4.73 -4.28
C VAL A 58 0.09 4.54 -2.91
N HIS A 59 0.61 3.34 -2.66
CA HIS A 59 1.41 3.05 -1.47
C HIS A 59 2.89 2.97 -1.87
N LEU A 60 3.73 3.77 -1.20
CA LEU A 60 5.18 3.80 -1.35
C LEU A 60 5.80 2.97 -0.24
N VAL A 61 6.51 1.90 -0.58
CA VAL A 61 7.02 0.92 0.39
C VAL A 61 8.54 0.78 0.23
N PHE A 62 9.25 0.75 1.35
CA PHE A 62 10.71 0.70 1.42
C PHE A 62 11.16 -0.46 2.28
N LYS A 63 12.27 -1.10 1.91
CA LYS A 63 12.95 -2.06 2.79
C LYS A 63 14.23 -1.45 3.30
N ARG A 64 14.33 -1.30 4.62
CA ARG A 64 15.56 -0.84 5.26
C ARG A 64 16.62 -1.94 5.17
N PRO A 65 17.89 -1.60 4.88
CA PRO A 65 18.99 -2.55 5.05
C PRO A 65 19.02 -3.02 6.50
N ARG A 66 18.98 -4.34 6.75
CA ARG A 66 19.26 -4.88 8.09
C ARG A 66 20.72 -4.60 8.43
N VAL A 67 20.95 -3.84 9.49
CA VAL A 67 22.25 -3.81 10.14
C VAL A 67 22.29 -5.07 11.01
N GLU A 68 23.13 -6.04 10.67
CA GLU A 68 23.38 -7.17 11.55
C GLU A 68 23.89 -6.62 12.88
N ALA A 69 23.20 -6.97 13.98
CA ALA A 69 23.70 -6.63 15.30
C ALA A 69 25.07 -7.30 15.48
N PRO A 70 26.05 -6.65 16.13
CA PRO A 70 27.32 -7.29 16.40
C PRO A 70 27.05 -8.56 17.20
N GLU A 71 27.58 -9.70 16.74
CA GLU A 71 27.60 -10.92 17.54
C GLU A 71 28.37 -10.61 18.83
N GLY A 72 27.66 -10.66 19.95
CA GLY A 72 28.22 -10.46 21.29
C GLY A 72 28.90 -11.70 21.82
#